data_AF-A0A525WA68-F1
#
_entry.id   AF-A0A525WA68-F1
#
_cell.length_a   1.000
_cell.length_b   1.000
_cell.length_c   1.000
_cell.angle_alpha   90.00
_cell.angle_beta   90.00
_cell.angle_gamma   90.00
#
_symmetry.space_group_name_H-M   'P 1'
#
loop_
_entity.id
_entity.type
_entity.pdbx_description
1 polymer ?
#
loop_
_entity_poly.entity_id
_entity_poly.type
_entity_poly.pdbx_seq_one_letter_code
_entity_poly.pdbx_strand_id
1 'polypeptide(L)'
;MKSIFVTLVAVSCTVALFAGGIALGQSTNWMDELTGSVKFYQSRYPATNNVPANWDPYLSELKLIKKAAIRGDLQAVRVGMGDWFKMLKNREHGIHPKAADELFHIAVLATPFEEYKISVPDK
;
A
#
# COMPACT_ATOMS: atom_id res chain seq x y z
N MET A 1 4.04 54.75 53.10
CA MET A 1 3.13 53.61 53.35
C MET A 1 2.26 53.38 52.12
N LYS A 2 2.00 52.11 51.79
CA LYS A 2 1.31 51.53 50.62
C LYS A 2 2.24 51.09 49.49
N SER A 3 2.86 49.92 49.70
CA SER A 3 3.36 49.07 48.61
C SER A 3 2.24 48.11 48.22
N ILE A 4 1.88 48.13 46.94
CA ILE A 4 0.84 47.29 46.33
C ILE A 4 1.45 45.89 46.14
N PHE A 5 0.91 44.89 46.84
CA PHE A 5 1.20 43.49 46.57
C PHE A 5 0.40 43.05 45.34
N VAL A 6 1.06 42.96 44.18
CA VAL A 6 0.50 42.28 43.00
C VAL A 6 0.92 40.81 43.09
N THR A 7 -0.06 39.95 43.42
CA THR A 7 0.12 38.50 43.47
C THR A 7 0.33 37.97 42.05
N LEU A 8 1.54 37.52 41.76
CA LEU A 8 1.90 36.86 40.50
C LEU A 8 1.30 35.44 40.52
N VAL A 9 0.18 35.22 39.84
CA VAL A 9 -0.36 33.88 39.59
C VAL A 9 0.56 33.20 38.58
N ALA A 10 1.43 32.33 39.07
CA ALA A 10 2.21 31.42 38.23
C ALA A 10 1.25 30.39 37.62
N VAL A 11 0.86 30.61 36.38
CA VAL A 11 0.20 29.59 35.54
C VAL A 11 1.27 28.54 35.23
N SER A 12 1.25 27.44 35.98
CA SER A 12 2.17 26.33 35.77
C SER A 12 1.82 25.59 34.47
N CYS A 13 2.81 25.54 33.58
CA CYS A 13 2.82 24.72 32.39
C CYS A 13 2.54 23.25 32.73
N THR A 14 1.42 22.74 32.26
CA THR A 14 1.32 21.33 31.87
C THR A 14 1.00 21.30 30.39
N VAL A 15 2.03 21.47 29.57
CA VAL A 15 2.00 20.92 28.22
C VAL A 15 2.01 19.41 28.42
N ALA A 16 0.81 18.82 28.48
CA ALA A 16 0.66 17.40 28.27
C ALA A 16 1.17 17.16 26.85
N LEU A 17 2.45 16.79 26.74
CA LEU A 17 2.98 16.12 25.59
C LEU A 17 2.12 14.88 25.45
N PHE A 18 1.09 14.99 24.59
CA PHE A 18 0.56 13.85 23.90
C PHE A 18 1.77 13.26 23.16
N ALA A 19 2.48 12.36 23.84
CA ALA A 19 3.10 11.21 23.21
C ALA A 19 1.95 10.31 22.70
N GLY A 20 1.07 10.89 21.88
CA GLY A 20 0.44 10.14 20.83
C GLY A 20 1.61 9.76 19.95
N GLY A 21 2.15 8.57 20.18
CA GLY A 21 2.99 7.92 19.21
C GLY A 21 2.27 8.12 17.90
N ILE A 22 2.92 8.82 16.97
CA ILE A 22 2.45 8.85 15.60
C ILE A 22 2.57 7.38 15.21
N ALA A 23 1.49 6.62 15.35
CA ALA A 23 1.30 5.48 14.52
C ALA A 23 1.34 6.10 13.13
N LEU A 24 2.54 6.08 12.52
CA LEU A 24 2.71 6.28 11.11
C LEU A 24 1.84 5.17 10.53
N GLY A 25 0.55 5.46 10.33
CA GLY A 25 -0.37 4.53 9.73
C GLY A 25 0.26 4.24 8.39
N GLN A 26 0.83 3.05 8.24
CA GLN A 26 1.45 2.63 7.00
C GLN A 26 0.39 2.86 5.93
N SER A 27 0.59 3.86 5.08
CA SER A 27 -0.45 4.32 4.17
C SER A 27 -0.68 3.20 3.18
N THR A 28 -1.83 2.53 3.25
CA THR A 28 -2.18 1.48 2.29
C THR A 28 -2.68 2.05 0.96
N ASN A 29 -2.58 3.36 0.75
CA ASN A 29 -3.10 4.04 -0.44
C ASN A 29 -2.46 3.53 -1.73
N TRP A 30 -1.19 3.15 -1.70
CA TRP A 30 -0.52 2.58 -2.87
C TRP A 30 -1.19 1.27 -3.33
N MET A 31 -1.76 0.46 -2.44
CA MET A 31 -2.51 -0.74 -2.83
C MET A 31 -3.86 -0.41 -3.45
N ASP A 32 -4.48 0.71 -3.07
CA ASP A 32 -5.68 1.22 -3.73
C ASP A 32 -5.37 1.74 -5.14
N GLU A 33 -4.22 2.39 -5.33
CA GLU A 33 -3.71 2.79 -6.64
C GLU A 33 -3.43 1.58 -7.54
N LEU A 34 -2.83 0.52 -7.00
CA LEU A 34 -2.64 -0.74 -7.73
C LEU A 34 -3.98 -1.39 -8.10
N THR A 35 -4.93 -1.41 -7.16
CA THR A 35 -6.28 -1.93 -7.41
C THR A 35 -6.98 -1.13 -8.52
N GLY A 36 -6.85 0.20 -8.50
CA GLY A 36 -7.34 1.09 -9.56
C GLY A 36 -6.68 0.80 -10.91
N SER A 37 -5.36 0.60 -10.91
CA SER A 37 -4.59 0.27 -12.11
C SER A 37 -5.03 -1.06 -12.71
N VAL A 38 -5.23 -2.10 -11.89
CA VAL A 38 -5.76 -3.40 -12.36
C VAL A 38 -7.13 -3.23 -13.02
N LYS A 39 -8.05 -2.48 -12.39
CA LYS A 39 -9.38 -2.22 -12.97
C LYS A 39 -9.31 -1.44 -14.28
N PHE A 40 -8.41 -0.45 -14.37
CA PHE A 40 -8.18 0.29 -15.61
C PHE A 40 -7.74 -0.66 -16.73
N TYR A 41 -6.73 -1.50 -16.49
CA TYR A 41 -6.23 -2.45 -17.48
C TYR A 41 -7.23 -3.55 -17.81
N GLN A 42 -8.01 -4.04 -16.83
CA GLN A 42 -9.13 -4.95 -17.05
C GLN A 42 -10.15 -4.36 -18.05
N SER A 43 -10.49 -3.07 -17.91
CA SER A 43 -11.44 -2.41 -18.82
C SER A 43 -10.89 -2.27 -20.25
N ARG A 44 -9.57 -2.11 -20.40
CA ARG A 44 -8.91 -1.88 -21.68
C ARG A 44 -8.47 -3.17 -22.38
N TYR A 45 -8.25 -4.23 -21.61
CA TYR A 45 -7.84 -5.55 -22.08
C TYR A 45 -8.71 -6.65 -21.45
N PRO A 46 -10.02 -6.69 -21.77
CA PRO A 46 -10.93 -7.69 -21.18
C PRO A 46 -10.64 -9.13 -21.64
N ALA A 47 -9.90 -9.30 -22.73
CA ALA A 47 -9.56 -10.59 -23.32
C ALA A 47 -8.17 -10.58 -23.95
N THR A 48 -7.57 -11.76 -24.08
CA THR A 48 -6.32 -12.01 -24.81
C THR A 48 -6.61 -13.04 -25.89
N ASN A 49 -6.33 -12.72 -27.16
CA ASN A 49 -6.60 -13.62 -28.31
C ASN A 49 -8.06 -14.13 -28.35
N ASN A 50 -9.03 -13.25 -28.10
CA ASN A 50 -10.47 -13.55 -28.00
C ASN A 50 -10.89 -14.47 -26.83
N VAL A 51 -9.98 -14.82 -25.91
CA VAL A 51 -10.29 -15.55 -24.69
C VAL A 51 -10.42 -14.55 -23.53
N PRO A 52 -11.53 -14.53 -22.77
CA PRO A 52 -11.68 -13.65 -21.61
C PRO A 52 -10.55 -13.85 -20.61
N ALA A 53 -9.94 -12.74 -20.18
CA ALA A 53 -8.90 -12.76 -19.17
C ALA A 53 -9.53 -12.82 -17.76
N ASN A 54 -8.94 -13.58 -16.86
CA ASN A 54 -9.40 -13.65 -15.47
C ASN A 54 -8.58 -12.72 -14.57
N TRP A 55 -9.19 -11.60 -14.19
CA TRP A 55 -8.56 -10.54 -13.39
C TRP A 55 -8.79 -10.70 -11.87
N ASP A 56 -9.73 -11.56 -11.47
CA ASP A 56 -10.13 -11.71 -10.07
C ASP A 56 -8.99 -12.16 -9.14
N PRO A 57 -8.06 -13.04 -9.56
CA PRO A 57 -6.91 -13.41 -8.74
C PRO A 57 -6.03 -12.22 -8.36
N TYR A 58 -5.75 -11.31 -9.32
CA TYR A 58 -4.92 -10.13 -9.07
C TYR A 58 -5.57 -9.16 -8.07
N LEU A 59 -6.88 -8.94 -8.17
CA LEU A 59 -7.64 -8.09 -7.26
C LEU A 59 -7.78 -8.72 -5.87
N SER A 60 -7.97 -10.04 -5.82
CA SER A 60 -8.11 -10.79 -4.57
C SER A 60 -6.82 -10.78 -3.77
N GLU A 61 -5.69 -10.96 -4.43
CA GLU A 61 -4.38 -10.94 -3.77
C GLU A 61 -4.07 -9.55 -3.20
N LEU A 62 -4.26 -8.46 -3.96
CA LEU A 62 -4.12 -7.08 -3.45
C LEU A 62 -5.01 -6.81 -2.23
N LYS A 63 -6.23 -7.35 -2.21
CA LYS A 63 -7.14 -7.25 -1.06
C LYS A 63 -6.60 -7.98 0.17
N LEU A 64 -5.96 -9.14 0.01
CA LEU A 64 -5.34 -9.88 1.11
C LEU A 64 -4.11 -9.14 1.65
N ILE A 65 -3.24 -8.67 0.76
CA ILE A 65 -2.06 -7.87 1.11
C ILE A 65 -2.48 -6.60 1.87
N LYS A 66 -3.52 -5.90 1.43
CA LYS A 66 -4.06 -4.72 2.13
C LYS A 66 -4.53 -5.05 3.53
N LYS A 67 -5.27 -6.15 3.69
CA LYS A 67 -5.70 -6.61 5.02
C LYS A 67 -4.51 -6.96 5.91
N ALA A 68 -3.44 -7.52 5.36
CA ALA A 68 -2.20 -7.80 6.10
C ALA A 68 -1.52 -6.51 6.57
N ALA A 69 -1.36 -5.53 5.67
CA ALA A 69 -0.79 -4.23 6.01
C ALA A 69 -1.57 -3.50 7.11
N ILE A 70 -2.91 -3.49 7.03
CA ILE A 70 -3.76 -2.89 8.07
C ILE A 70 -3.55 -3.55 9.44
N ARG A 71 -3.23 -4.86 9.47
CA ARG A 71 -2.91 -5.58 10.70
C ARG A 71 -1.44 -5.47 11.15
N GLY A 72 -0.60 -4.76 10.39
CA GLY A 72 0.85 -4.67 10.64
C GLY A 72 1.61 -5.96 10.33
N ASP A 73 1.04 -6.89 9.56
CA ASP A 73 1.68 -8.15 9.20
C ASP A 73 2.62 -7.96 7.99
N LEU A 74 3.82 -7.46 8.27
CA LEU A 74 4.83 -7.15 7.25
C LEU A 74 5.28 -8.38 6.46
N GLN A 75 5.30 -9.56 7.08
CA GLN A 75 5.70 -10.79 6.41
C GLN A 75 4.65 -11.22 5.39
N ALA A 76 3.37 -11.17 5.75
CA ALA A 76 2.30 -11.48 4.80
C ALA A 76 2.24 -10.46 3.65
N VAL A 77 2.50 -9.17 3.91
CA VAL A 77 2.62 -8.17 2.83
C VAL A 77 3.78 -8.52 1.91
N ARG A 78 4.95 -8.86 2.47
CA ARG A 78 6.14 -9.24 1.69
C ARG A 78 5.89 -10.44 0.80
N VAL A 79 5.31 -11.51 1.35
CA VAL A 79 5.04 -12.75 0.62
C VAL A 79 3.99 -12.51 -0.47
N GLY A 80 2.84 -11.91 -0.11
CA GLY A 80 1.78 -11.67 -1.08
C GLY A 80 2.20 -10.75 -2.22
N MET A 81 2.99 -9.70 -1.95
CA MET A 81 3.54 -8.87 -3.03
C MET A 81 4.50 -9.64 -3.93
N GLY A 82 5.32 -10.53 -3.36
CA GLY A 82 6.17 -11.43 -4.15
C GLY A 82 5.36 -12.33 -5.09
N ASP A 83 4.29 -12.93 -4.57
CA ASP A 83 3.38 -13.77 -5.35
C ASP A 83 2.66 -12.95 -6.44
N TRP A 84 2.18 -11.75 -6.10
CA TRP A 84 1.51 -10.87 -7.05
C TRP A 84 2.44 -10.41 -8.20
N PHE A 85 3.69 -10.05 -7.90
CA PHE A 85 4.68 -9.76 -8.94
C PHE A 85 4.97 -10.98 -9.82
N LYS A 86 5.03 -12.18 -9.23
CA LYS A 86 5.23 -13.43 -9.97
C LYS A 86 4.06 -13.70 -10.92
N MET A 87 2.82 -13.52 -10.48
CA MET A 87 1.64 -13.65 -11.33
C MET A 87 1.70 -12.71 -12.55
N LEU A 88 2.18 -11.48 -12.37
CA LEU A 88 2.34 -10.52 -13.48
C LEU A 88 3.44 -10.96 -14.45
N LYS A 89 4.64 -11.28 -13.94
CA LYS A 89 5.77 -11.72 -14.78
C LYS A 89 5.43 -12.96 -15.60
N ASN A 90 4.74 -13.91 -14.98
CA ASN A 90 4.31 -15.16 -15.61
C ASN A 90 3.08 -15.00 -16.50
N ARG A 91 2.43 -13.82 -16.49
CA ARG A 91 1.20 -13.54 -17.25
C ARG A 91 0.10 -14.55 -16.93
N GLU A 92 -0.02 -14.88 -15.65
CA GLU A 92 -0.98 -15.86 -15.17
C GLU A 92 -2.42 -15.42 -15.48
N HIS A 93 -3.34 -16.38 -15.48
CA HIS A 93 -4.77 -16.12 -15.68
C HIS A 93 -5.16 -15.45 -17.01
N GLY A 94 -4.27 -15.48 -18.01
CA GLY A 94 -4.57 -15.10 -19.38
C GLY A 94 -4.69 -13.59 -19.61
N ILE A 95 -4.15 -12.77 -18.72
CA ILE A 95 -4.12 -11.31 -18.91
C ILE A 95 -3.23 -10.93 -20.11
N HIS A 96 -3.57 -9.82 -20.77
CA HIS A 96 -2.86 -9.39 -21.97
C HIS A 96 -1.39 -9.06 -21.65
N PRO A 97 -0.39 -9.50 -22.45
CA PRO A 97 1.03 -9.28 -22.18
C PRO A 97 1.39 -7.84 -21.84
N LYS A 98 0.92 -6.89 -22.67
CA LYS A 98 1.13 -5.46 -22.43
C LYS A 98 0.54 -4.99 -21.10
N ALA A 99 -0.62 -5.49 -20.69
CA ALA A 99 -1.22 -5.10 -19.42
C ALA A 99 -0.41 -5.65 -18.23
N ALA A 100 0.10 -6.88 -18.35
CA ALA A 100 0.97 -7.48 -17.33
C ALA A 100 2.27 -6.68 -17.16
N ASP A 101 2.93 -6.35 -18.26
CA ASP A 101 4.20 -5.61 -18.26
C ASP A 101 4.02 -4.19 -17.67
N GLU A 102 2.94 -3.48 -18.05
CA GLU A 102 2.64 -2.14 -17.53
C GLU A 102 2.24 -2.16 -16.05
N LEU A 103 1.42 -3.14 -15.63
CA LEU A 103 1.06 -3.31 -14.22
C LEU A 103 2.29 -3.63 -13.37
N PHE A 104 3.23 -4.42 -13.88
CA PHE A 104 4.48 -4.69 -13.19
C PHE A 104 5.29 -3.41 -13.00
N HIS A 105 5.42 -2.59 -14.05
CA HIS A 105 6.11 -1.31 -13.97
C HIS A 105 5.46 -0.35 -12.95
N ILE A 106 4.13 -0.20 -13.01
CA ILE A 106 3.38 0.64 -12.06
C ILE A 106 3.60 0.14 -10.63
N ALA A 107 3.57 -1.17 -10.42
CA ALA A 107 3.76 -1.73 -9.09
C ALA A 107 5.17 -1.55 -8.55
N VAL A 108 6.20 -1.62 -9.40
CA VAL A 108 7.56 -1.25 -8.98
C VAL A 108 7.65 0.23 -8.59
N LEU A 109 6.90 1.12 -9.23
CA LEU A 109 6.92 2.54 -8.84
C LEU A 109 6.12 2.84 -7.56
N ALA A 110 4.99 2.15 -7.36
CA ALA A 110 4.10 2.42 -6.24
C ALA A 110 4.47 1.67 -4.95
N THR A 111 5.16 0.53 -5.05
CA THR A 111 5.44 -0.34 -3.89
C THR A 111 6.54 0.25 -3.00
N PRO A 112 6.29 0.47 -1.69
CA PRO A 112 7.30 0.89 -0.74
C PRO A 112 8.22 -0.28 -0.34
N PHE A 113 9.17 -0.63 -1.21
CA PHE A 113 10.03 -1.81 -1.05
C PHE A 113 10.81 -1.85 0.26
N GLU A 114 11.39 -0.73 0.67
CA GLU A 114 12.20 -0.64 1.90
C GLU A 114 11.37 -0.87 3.17
N GLU A 115 10.16 -0.31 3.21
CA GLU A 115 9.26 -0.38 4.36
C GLU A 115 8.84 -1.82 4.68
N TYR A 116 8.52 -2.60 3.65
CA TYR A 116 8.09 -3.99 3.79
C TYR A 116 9.20 -5.01 3.52
N LYS A 117 10.41 -4.56 3.18
CA LYS A 117 11.53 -5.39 2.69
C LYS A 117 11.07 -6.35 1.59
N ILE A 118 10.33 -5.84 0.63
CA ILE A 118 9.89 -6.60 -0.55
C ILE A 118 11.07 -6.66 -1.52
N SER A 119 11.31 -7.82 -2.12
CA SER A 119 12.26 -7.95 -3.22
C SER A 119 11.51 -7.97 -4.54
N VAL A 120 12.02 -7.23 -5.53
CA VAL A 120 11.54 -7.36 -6.91
C VAL A 120 12.01 -8.72 -7.43
N PRO A 121 11.15 -9.56 -8.02
CA PRO A 121 11.59 -10.86 -8.53
C PRO A 121 12.57 -10.69 -9.70
N ASP A 122 13.80 -11.20 -9.52
CA ASP A 122 14.80 -11.29 -10.60
C ASP A 122 14.29 -12.15 -11.76
N LYS A 123 14.78 -11.85 -12.97
CA LYS A 123 14.31 -12.37 -14.26
C LYS A 123 13.93 -13.85 -14.22
#